data_AF-A0A0Q1HWH6-F1
#
_entry.id   AF-A0A0Q1HWH6-F1
#
_cell.length_a   1.000
_cell.length_b   1.000
_cell.length_c   1.000
_cell.angle_alpha   90.00
_cell.angle_beta   90.00
_cell.angle_gamma   90.00
#
_symmetry.space_group_name_H-M   'P 1'
#
loop_
_entity.id
_entity.type
_entity.pdbx_description
1 polymer ?
#
loop_
_entity_poly.entity_id
_entity_poly.type
_entity_poly.pdbx_seq_one_letter_code
_entity_poly.pdbx_strand_id
1 'polypeptide(L)'
;MIGSPSTPHPAGLGEHRYLPTLAGRHVVFLNWRDQDHPQAGGAELFCQSIAERFAAAGARVTLLTSRPAGDGGQALPVAEHVAGVDVRRGGGTFGVYPSVLGRLAGLGRGGHRVDAVVDCQNGIPFFSPLVLPASTPIVQVLHHVHQKQFPLYFPGPVAKVGQLLEAPGSRLVYRRRPVVVVSPSTRAQAREVLSLPGPRFLVPNGVTAAVPSPATTAVPSPATAAVSSPMTAAGMASSGDAADPAAGRPAAAPTIVCVGRLVPHKRLHLLLDALPTLVAAHPGLTVHVVGDGPDRQRLVARAVALGLTTVSGDGPLGEGGHARGGDSPGGDSRGSDSRGGDVVRWHGYTDAATRDRLLASAWLTVNPSHGEGWGLSVLEAAALGVPAVAFRVPGLRDAVRDGTTGWLVDEGVPLAGTIGKALRTLADPPAAARLRAAARAWAAGFTWDASAELLARVVTAEIDRLARPVGSGRGGRAARDRRRVDDALTHATFTLPAGAPRPALRRTDLVYRPDPHGGEVVAVLYGAGEAAARAALARAGVSAEPRLRPGTGEDLLLATSRELVSGADAPPAPGFSRVAAGVPARG
;
A
#
# COMPACT_ATOMS: atom_id res chain seq x y z
N MET A 1 40.29 -0.91 34.61
CA MET A 1 39.70 -2.04 33.87
C MET A 1 38.59 -2.64 34.72
N ILE A 2 37.33 -2.30 34.44
CA ILE A 2 36.15 -3.08 34.84
C ILE A 2 35.19 -2.95 33.65
N GLY A 3 34.81 -4.08 33.04
CA GLY A 3 34.07 -4.09 31.78
C GLY A 3 32.56 -3.99 31.98
N SER A 4 31.88 -3.25 31.11
CA SER A 4 30.42 -3.30 31.02
C SER A 4 29.96 -4.68 30.55
N PRO A 5 28.92 -5.28 31.15
CA PRO A 5 28.44 -6.59 30.73
C PRO A 5 27.80 -6.51 29.35
N SER A 6 28.33 -7.32 28.43
CA SER A 6 27.65 -7.65 27.18
C SER A 6 26.39 -8.44 27.50
N THR A 7 25.21 -7.85 27.31
CA THR A 7 23.95 -8.58 27.38
C THR A 7 23.91 -9.63 26.26
N PRO A 8 23.65 -10.92 26.58
CA PRO A 8 23.54 -11.94 25.55
C PRO A 8 22.33 -11.66 24.66
N HIS A 9 22.55 -11.69 23.35
CA HIS A 9 21.49 -11.58 22.35
C HIS A 9 20.56 -12.81 22.50
N PRO A 10 19.23 -12.66 22.70
CA PRO A 10 18.34 -13.81 22.81
C PRO A 10 18.33 -14.59 21.49
N ALA A 11 18.89 -15.80 21.52
CA ALA A 11 18.89 -16.71 20.38
C ALA A 11 17.44 -17.07 20.01
N GLY A 12 17.03 -16.79 18.77
CA GLY A 12 15.71 -17.13 18.24
C GLY A 12 15.00 -16.02 17.46
N LEU A 13 15.39 -14.76 17.63
CA LEU A 13 14.88 -13.67 16.77
C LEU A 13 15.64 -13.68 15.44
N GLY A 14 14.93 -14.02 14.35
CA GLY A 14 15.53 -14.29 13.03
C GLY A 14 16.50 -13.19 12.54
N GLU A 15 17.63 -13.63 11.98
CA GLU A 15 18.92 -12.90 11.85
C GLU A 15 18.92 -11.55 11.09
N HIS A 16 17.78 -11.07 10.59
CA HIS A 16 17.64 -9.86 9.79
C HIS A 16 16.44 -8.97 10.17
N ARG A 17 16.13 -8.89 11.48
CA ARG A 17 15.19 -7.92 12.06
C ARG A 17 15.91 -6.65 12.51
N TYR A 18 15.45 -5.50 12.02
CA TYR A 18 16.04 -4.17 12.22
C TYR A 18 15.11 -3.22 12.98
N LEU A 19 13.79 -3.47 13.00
CA LEU A 19 12.86 -2.76 13.88
C LEU A 19 13.36 -2.70 15.34
N PRO A 20 13.84 -3.78 15.98
CA PRO A 20 14.38 -3.73 17.35
C PRO A 20 15.63 -2.83 17.51
N THR A 21 16.37 -2.56 16.43
CA THR A 21 17.56 -1.70 16.48
C THR A 21 17.23 -0.20 16.61
N LEU A 22 15.95 0.15 16.46
CA LEU A 22 15.41 1.49 16.70
C LEU A 22 14.92 1.70 18.14
N ALA A 23 14.95 0.67 18.99
CA ALA A 23 14.55 0.78 20.39
C ALA A 23 15.32 1.93 21.11
N GLY A 24 14.58 2.77 21.82
CA GLY A 24 15.11 3.96 22.51
C GLY A 24 15.52 5.13 21.61
N ARG A 25 15.46 5.01 20.28
CA ARG A 25 15.77 6.10 19.33
C ARG A 25 14.57 7.02 19.13
N HIS A 26 14.81 8.30 18.88
CA HIS A 26 13.76 9.22 18.44
C HIS A 26 13.66 9.28 16.92
N VAL A 27 12.59 8.74 16.36
CA VAL A 27 12.27 8.84 14.93
C VAL A 27 11.10 9.79 14.72
N VAL A 28 11.31 10.83 13.92
CA VAL A 28 10.26 11.80 13.57
C VAL A 28 9.74 11.50 12.16
N PHE A 29 8.45 11.22 12.05
CA PHE A 29 7.74 11.10 10.78
C PHE A 29 7.11 12.45 10.42
N LEU A 30 7.27 12.87 9.17
CA LEU A 30 6.65 14.06 8.60
C LEU A 30 5.70 13.60 7.51
N ASN A 31 4.41 13.88 7.66
CA ASN A 31 3.43 13.61 6.63
C ASN A 31 2.47 14.78 6.49
N TRP A 32 1.88 14.97 5.32
CA TRP A 32 1.01 16.13 5.10
C TRP A 32 -0.29 16.03 5.90
N ARG A 33 -0.78 14.81 6.12
CA ARG A 33 -1.95 14.46 6.94
C ARG A 33 -1.64 13.24 7.80
N ASP A 34 -2.43 13.03 8.84
CA ASP A 34 -2.54 11.78 9.60
C ASP A 34 -3.78 10.99 9.13
N GLN A 35 -3.96 9.79 9.67
CA GLN A 35 -5.01 8.87 9.25
C GLN A 35 -6.43 9.40 9.55
N ASP A 36 -6.59 10.20 10.59
CA ASP A 36 -7.90 10.75 11.02
C ASP A 36 -8.32 11.99 10.21
N HIS A 37 -7.46 12.49 9.32
CA HIS A 37 -7.81 13.63 8.47
C HIS A 37 -8.91 13.23 7.48
N PRO A 38 -9.98 14.05 7.26
CA PRO A 38 -11.09 13.74 6.34
C PRO A 38 -10.73 13.52 4.85
N GLN A 39 -9.45 13.64 4.49
CA GLN A 39 -8.92 13.47 3.13
C GLN A 39 -7.75 12.48 3.08
N ALA A 40 -7.53 11.74 4.17
CA ALA A 40 -6.52 10.70 4.26
C ALA A 40 -6.72 9.62 3.19
N GLY A 41 -5.63 8.92 2.88
CA GLY A 41 -5.61 7.80 1.95
C GLY A 41 -4.36 6.96 2.13
N GLY A 42 -3.88 6.37 1.04
CA GLY A 42 -2.82 5.38 1.09
C GLY A 42 -1.45 5.85 1.61
N ALA A 43 -1.14 7.15 1.50
CA ALA A 43 0.10 7.73 2.02
C ALA A 43 0.03 7.89 3.55
N GLU A 44 -1.11 8.35 4.05
CA GLU A 44 -1.42 8.46 5.48
C GLU A 44 -1.43 7.08 6.14
N LEU A 45 -2.13 6.10 5.54
CA LEU A 45 -2.15 4.72 6.02
C LEU A 45 -0.74 4.10 6.06
N PHE A 46 0.11 4.35 5.06
CA PHE A 46 1.52 3.89 5.09
C PHE A 46 2.31 4.53 6.21
N CYS A 47 2.20 5.86 6.36
CA CYS A 47 2.93 6.60 7.37
C CYS A 47 2.54 6.12 8.78
N GLN A 48 1.24 6.03 9.06
CA GLN A 48 0.69 5.56 10.33
C GLN A 48 1.09 4.09 10.60
N SER A 49 0.82 3.18 9.67
CA SER A 49 1.08 1.74 9.85
C SER A 49 2.54 1.43 10.18
N ILE A 50 3.49 2.19 9.62
CA ILE A 50 4.92 2.01 9.89
C ILE A 50 5.35 2.75 11.17
N ALA A 51 4.82 3.96 11.43
CA ALA A 51 5.09 4.70 12.66
C ALA A 51 4.68 3.90 13.91
N GLU A 52 3.50 3.27 13.90
CA GLU A 52 3.02 2.39 14.97
C GLU A 52 3.92 1.17 15.18
N ARG A 53 4.47 0.59 14.10
CA ARG A 53 5.40 -0.55 14.17
C ARG A 53 6.77 -0.16 14.72
N PHE A 54 7.23 1.06 14.41
CA PHE A 54 8.44 1.62 15.02
C PHE A 54 8.22 1.85 16.52
N ALA A 55 7.05 2.36 16.91
CA ALA A 55 6.69 2.57 18.31
C ALA A 55 6.56 1.24 19.09
N ALA A 56 5.89 0.25 18.51
CA ALA A 56 5.77 -1.10 19.07
C ALA A 56 7.12 -1.81 19.21
N ALA A 57 8.11 -1.49 18.36
CA ALA A 57 9.50 -1.94 18.49
C ALA A 57 10.33 -1.15 19.52
N GLY A 58 9.70 -0.23 20.28
CA GLY A 58 10.33 0.54 21.35
C GLY A 58 11.03 1.83 20.90
N ALA A 59 10.86 2.27 19.65
CA ALA A 59 11.31 3.60 19.24
C ALA A 59 10.37 4.67 19.83
N ARG A 60 10.91 5.83 20.21
CA ARG A 60 10.08 7.01 20.49
C ARG A 60 9.69 7.62 19.14
N VAL A 61 8.40 7.64 18.81
CA VAL A 61 7.91 8.09 17.50
C VAL A 61 7.09 9.36 17.63
N THR A 62 7.37 10.34 16.78
CA THR A 62 6.59 11.58 16.69
C THR A 62 6.13 11.80 15.25
N LEU A 63 4.83 11.97 15.03
CA LEU A 63 4.25 12.33 13.73
C LEU A 63 3.94 13.82 13.71
N LEU A 64 4.60 14.58 12.83
CA LEU A 64 4.28 15.99 12.58
C LEU A 64 3.41 16.09 11.31
N THR A 65 2.25 16.73 11.43
CA THR A 65 1.18 16.71 10.41
C THR A 65 0.36 18.01 10.41
N SER A 66 -0.47 18.21 9.38
CA SER A 66 -1.44 19.32 9.33
C SER A 66 -2.57 19.12 10.33
N ARG A 67 -3.33 20.20 10.57
CA ARG A 67 -4.61 20.16 11.29
C ARG A 67 -5.71 20.60 10.32
N PRO A 68 -6.74 19.78 10.07
CA PRO A 68 -7.88 20.19 9.24
C PRO A 68 -8.60 21.38 9.89
N ALA A 69 -9.21 22.23 9.06
CA ALA A 69 -10.20 23.19 9.53
C ALA A 69 -11.44 22.42 10.03
N GLY A 70 -12.03 22.89 11.13
CA GLY A 70 -13.25 22.30 11.69
C GLY A 70 -14.49 22.77 10.95
N ASP A 71 -14.72 22.26 9.75
CA ASP A 71 -15.92 22.58 8.96
C ASP A 71 -17.13 21.81 9.53
N GLY A 72 -17.74 22.36 10.57
CA GLY A 72 -18.96 21.84 11.21
C GLY A 72 -18.79 20.60 12.10
N GLY A 73 -17.62 19.94 12.09
CA GLY A 73 -17.29 18.79 12.92
C GLY A 73 -16.34 19.10 14.09
N GLN A 74 -16.13 18.11 14.97
CA GLN A 74 -15.18 18.23 16.09
C GLN A 74 -13.74 18.32 15.56
N ALA A 75 -13.08 19.47 15.76
CA ALA A 75 -11.74 19.70 15.23
C ALA A 75 -10.69 18.81 15.92
N LEU A 76 -9.95 18.01 15.13
CA LEU A 76 -8.92 17.09 15.63
C LEU A 76 -7.97 17.74 16.65
N PRO A 77 -7.53 17.04 17.71
CA PRO A 77 -6.68 17.61 18.74
C PRO A 77 -5.29 18.00 18.21
N VAL A 78 -4.74 19.09 18.76
CA VAL A 78 -3.42 19.64 18.37
C VAL A 78 -2.27 18.68 18.71
N ALA A 79 -2.44 17.90 19.78
CA ALA A 79 -1.52 16.86 20.19
C ALA A 79 -2.32 15.68 20.71
N GLU A 80 -1.86 14.48 20.39
CA GLU A 80 -2.50 13.22 20.73
C GLU A 80 -1.44 12.12 20.83
N HIS A 81 -1.72 11.07 21.60
CA HIS A 81 -0.86 9.90 21.67
C HIS A 81 -1.69 8.67 21.32
N VAL A 82 -1.47 8.10 20.14
CA VAL A 82 -2.26 7.00 19.58
C VAL A 82 -1.31 5.88 19.17
N ALA A 83 -1.59 4.64 19.61
CA ALA A 83 -0.81 3.44 19.25
C ALA A 83 0.73 3.60 19.40
N GLY A 84 1.17 4.31 20.45
CA GLY A 84 2.59 4.56 20.74
C GLY A 84 3.21 5.77 20.00
N VAL A 85 2.45 6.46 19.16
CA VAL A 85 2.91 7.59 18.33
C VAL A 85 2.44 8.93 18.91
N ASP A 86 3.37 9.84 19.15
CA ASP A 86 3.08 11.24 19.50
C ASP A 86 2.66 12.02 18.24
N VAL A 87 1.36 12.14 17.97
CA VAL A 87 0.83 12.93 16.86
C VAL A 87 0.77 14.40 17.26
N ARG A 88 1.33 15.29 16.42
CA ARG A 88 1.35 16.74 16.61
C ARG A 88 0.85 17.44 15.35
N ARG A 89 -0.39 17.93 15.43
CA ARG A 89 -1.10 18.59 14.32
C ARG A 89 -0.84 20.10 14.35
N GLY A 90 -0.62 20.73 13.20
CA GLY A 90 -0.35 22.17 13.14
C GLY A 90 -0.38 22.77 11.75
N GLY A 91 -1.14 23.85 11.58
CA GLY A 91 -1.35 24.54 10.30
C GLY A 91 -2.26 23.75 9.34
N GLY A 92 -3.01 24.46 8.50
CA GLY A 92 -3.77 23.86 7.41
C GLY A 92 -2.90 23.56 6.18
N THR A 93 -3.55 23.44 5.03
CA THR A 93 -3.00 23.10 3.69
C THR A 93 -1.55 23.54 3.44
N PHE A 94 -1.24 24.83 3.65
CA PHE A 94 0.12 25.36 3.49
C PHE A 94 0.81 25.74 4.80
N GLY A 95 0.05 26.03 5.86
CA GLY A 95 0.59 26.37 7.19
C GLY A 95 1.33 25.21 7.85
N VAL A 96 1.09 23.98 7.40
CA VAL A 96 1.80 22.78 7.88
C VAL A 96 3.31 22.85 7.64
N TYR A 97 3.78 23.35 6.50
CA TYR A 97 5.22 23.43 6.20
C TYR A 97 6.01 24.27 7.23
N PRO A 98 5.67 25.56 7.48
CA PRO A 98 6.33 26.33 8.53
C PRO A 98 6.07 25.80 9.94
N SER A 99 4.89 25.20 10.21
CA SER A 99 4.62 24.58 11.52
C SER A 99 5.55 23.39 11.80
N VAL A 100 5.70 22.49 10.83
CA VAL A 100 6.61 21.33 10.89
C VAL A 100 8.06 21.77 11.02
N LEU A 101 8.52 22.70 10.18
CA LEU A 101 9.90 23.21 10.23
C LEU A 101 10.21 23.91 11.56
N GLY A 102 9.28 24.70 12.09
CA GLY A 102 9.42 25.34 13.41
C GLY A 102 9.50 24.32 14.55
N ARG A 103 8.67 23.28 14.53
CA ARG A 103 8.70 22.18 15.53
C ARG A 103 9.99 21.37 15.45
N LEU A 104 10.47 21.04 14.24
CA LEU A 104 11.76 20.36 14.03
C LEU A 104 12.94 21.18 14.55
N ALA A 105 12.97 22.49 14.25
CA ALA A 105 13.99 23.41 14.77
C ALA A 105 13.93 23.52 16.31
N GLY A 106 12.74 23.46 16.90
CA GLY A 106 12.54 23.43 18.35
C GLY A 106 13.10 22.15 19.00
N LEU A 107 12.77 20.98 18.44
CA LEU A 107 13.29 19.69 18.90
C LEU A 107 14.83 19.67 18.89
N GLY A 108 15.44 20.11 17.79
CA GLY A 108 16.90 20.16 17.66
C GLY A 108 17.61 21.14 18.61
N ARG A 109 16.91 22.15 19.15
CA ARG A 109 17.47 23.14 20.09
C ARG A 109 17.26 22.77 21.56
N GLY A 110 16.19 22.07 21.90
CA GLY A 110 15.82 21.73 23.29
C GLY A 110 16.61 20.58 23.92
N GLY A 111 17.79 20.22 23.39
CA GLY A 111 18.57 19.05 23.84
C GLY A 111 17.97 17.69 23.47
N HIS A 112 16.77 17.64 22.89
CA HIS A 112 16.15 16.41 22.40
C HIS A 112 16.82 15.95 21.10
N ARG A 113 17.65 14.90 21.20
CA ARG A 113 18.27 14.28 20.03
C ARG A 113 17.19 13.60 19.16
N VAL A 114 17.01 14.11 17.94
CA VAL A 114 16.33 13.39 16.85
C VAL A 114 17.35 12.47 16.19
N ASP A 115 17.13 11.16 16.27
CA ASP A 115 18.06 10.15 15.74
C ASP A 115 17.82 9.84 14.25
N ALA A 116 16.59 10.03 13.77
CA ALA A 116 16.26 9.97 12.35
C ALA A 116 14.97 10.74 12.01
N VAL A 117 14.84 11.14 10.74
CA VAL A 117 13.60 11.69 10.16
C VAL A 117 13.16 10.87 8.95
N VAL A 118 11.87 10.58 8.88
CA VAL A 118 11.18 10.04 7.70
C VAL A 118 10.33 11.16 7.11
N ASP A 119 10.70 11.65 5.93
CA ASP A 119 10.12 12.82 5.27
C ASP A 119 9.22 12.37 4.11
N CYS A 120 7.91 12.24 4.34
CA CYS A 120 6.96 11.73 3.35
C CYS A 120 6.51 12.84 2.39
N GLN A 121 7.04 12.77 1.16
CA GLN A 121 6.76 13.70 0.08
C GLN A 121 5.40 13.40 -0.57
N ASN A 122 4.41 14.23 -0.23
CA ASN A 122 3.08 14.24 -0.84
C ASN A 122 3.04 15.29 -1.98
N GLY A 123 3.97 15.16 -2.93
CA GLY A 123 4.22 16.13 -3.99
C GLY A 123 5.38 17.09 -3.64
N ILE A 124 5.22 17.91 -2.60
CA ILE A 124 6.30 18.76 -2.06
C ILE A 124 6.84 18.10 -0.78
N PRO A 125 8.17 17.96 -0.60
CA PRO A 125 8.74 17.44 0.65
C PRO A 125 8.80 18.55 1.71
N PHE A 126 9.00 18.22 2.99
CA PHE A 126 9.00 19.23 4.05
C PHE A 126 10.24 20.12 4.10
N PHE A 127 11.27 19.80 3.31
CA PHE A 127 12.61 20.42 3.35
C PHE A 127 13.26 20.37 4.74
N SER A 128 13.01 19.28 5.49
CA SER A 128 13.57 19.05 6.82
C SER A 128 15.11 19.23 6.95
N PRO A 129 15.95 18.99 5.92
CA PRO A 129 17.38 19.31 5.99
C PRO A 129 17.75 20.78 6.19
N LEU A 130 16.80 21.73 6.01
CA LEU A 130 17.07 23.17 6.17
C LEU A 130 17.12 23.61 7.63
N VAL A 131 16.54 22.84 8.55
CA VAL A 131 16.41 23.19 9.98
C VAL A 131 17.07 22.17 10.92
N LEU A 132 17.68 21.13 10.37
CA LEU A 132 18.33 20.04 11.11
C LEU A 132 19.83 19.99 10.81
N PRO A 133 20.66 19.57 11.78
CA PRO A 133 22.08 19.34 11.56
C PRO A 133 22.37 18.40 10.37
N ALA A 134 23.48 18.64 9.66
CA ALA A 134 23.88 17.78 8.53
C ALA A 134 24.22 16.33 8.94
N SER A 135 24.44 16.09 10.24
CA SER A 135 24.61 14.76 10.85
C SER A 135 23.30 14.02 11.11
N THR A 136 22.14 14.66 10.98
CA THR A 136 20.83 14.02 11.16
C THR A 136 20.51 13.09 9.99
N PRO A 137 20.27 11.79 10.22
CA PRO A 137 19.78 10.85 9.22
C PRO A 137 18.38 11.24 8.76
N ILE A 138 18.19 11.39 7.46
CA ILE A 138 16.91 11.77 6.85
C ILE A 138 16.65 10.85 5.66
N VAL A 139 15.54 10.14 5.69
CA VAL A 139 15.04 9.28 4.61
C VAL A 139 13.83 9.96 3.98
N GLN A 140 13.86 10.21 2.67
CA GLN A 140 12.70 10.74 1.96
C GLN A 140 11.81 9.58 1.48
N VAL A 141 10.49 9.66 1.65
CA VAL A 141 9.54 8.65 1.14
C VAL A 141 8.69 9.28 0.04
N LEU A 142 8.59 8.63 -1.13
CA LEU A 142 7.68 9.03 -2.21
C LEU A 142 6.64 7.95 -2.47
N HIS A 143 5.38 8.32 -2.32
CA HIS A 143 4.23 7.49 -2.70
C HIS A 143 3.92 7.60 -4.20
N HIS A 144 4.08 8.79 -4.79
CA HIS A 144 3.84 9.09 -6.20
C HIS A 144 4.71 10.28 -6.63
N VAL A 145 5.07 10.36 -7.91
CA VAL A 145 5.70 11.55 -8.51
C VAL A 145 4.60 12.46 -9.10
N HIS A 146 4.53 13.73 -8.71
CA HIS A 146 3.30 14.53 -8.81
C HIS A 146 3.24 15.50 -10.00
N GLN A 147 4.24 15.52 -10.90
CA GLN A 147 4.35 16.52 -11.97
C GLN A 147 3.09 16.78 -12.82
N LYS A 148 2.22 15.77 -13.04
CA LYS A 148 0.99 15.92 -13.83
C LYS A 148 -0.24 16.38 -13.02
N GLN A 149 -0.15 16.50 -11.70
CA GLN A 149 -1.31 16.80 -10.83
C GLN A 149 -1.36 18.24 -10.29
N PHE A 150 -0.24 18.98 -10.25
CA PHE A 150 -0.26 20.38 -9.82
C PHE A 150 -1.27 21.27 -10.57
N PRO A 151 -1.41 21.20 -11.92
CA PRO A 151 -2.41 21.98 -12.65
C PRO A 151 -3.87 21.57 -12.39
N LEU A 152 -4.11 20.39 -11.82
CA LEU A 152 -5.45 19.88 -11.47
C LEU A 152 -5.92 20.34 -10.08
N TYR A 153 -5.01 20.82 -9.24
CA TYR A 153 -5.30 21.23 -7.86
C TYR A 153 -4.96 22.69 -7.54
N PHE A 154 -4.20 23.39 -8.40
CA PHE A 154 -3.74 24.75 -8.13
C PHE A 154 -3.86 25.68 -9.34
N PRO A 155 -4.16 26.99 -9.14
CA PRO A 155 -4.04 28.00 -10.18
C PRO A 155 -2.62 28.07 -10.76
N GLY A 156 -2.52 28.41 -12.04
CA GLY A 156 -1.28 28.37 -12.83
C GLY A 156 0.00 28.90 -12.15
N PRO A 157 -0.01 30.08 -11.47
CA PRO A 157 1.17 30.59 -10.77
C PRO A 157 1.63 29.69 -9.62
N VAL A 158 0.70 29.18 -8.81
CA VAL A 158 0.98 28.31 -7.66
C VAL A 158 1.44 26.92 -8.13
N ALA A 159 0.81 26.39 -9.18
CA ALA A 159 1.25 25.15 -9.82
C ALA A 159 2.72 25.25 -10.30
N LYS A 160 3.11 26.39 -10.87
CA LYS A 160 4.48 26.63 -11.38
C LYS A 160 5.52 26.77 -10.26
N VAL A 161 5.16 27.36 -9.12
CA VAL A 161 6.02 27.37 -7.91
C VAL A 161 6.16 25.96 -7.33
N GLY A 162 5.08 25.18 -7.25
CA GLY A 162 5.10 23.78 -6.82
C GLY A 162 6.04 22.93 -7.69
N GLN A 163 5.95 23.05 -9.01
CA GLN A 163 6.84 22.37 -9.97
C GLN A 163 8.33 22.75 -9.81
N LEU A 164 8.63 24.03 -9.53
CA LEU A 164 10.00 24.50 -9.30
C LEU A 164 10.59 23.97 -7.98
N LEU A 165 9.76 23.81 -6.95
CA LEU A 165 10.15 23.23 -5.67
C LEU A 165 10.31 21.69 -5.75
N GLU A 166 9.42 21.01 -6.49
CA GLU A 166 9.39 19.54 -6.60
C GLU A 166 10.71 18.98 -7.17
N ALA A 167 11.26 19.55 -8.26
CA ALA A 167 12.45 19.01 -8.93
C ALA A 167 13.79 19.72 -8.55
N PRO A 168 14.07 20.98 -8.94
CA PRO A 168 15.31 21.66 -8.57
C PRO A 168 15.52 21.79 -7.05
N GLY A 169 14.48 22.22 -6.32
CA GLY A 169 14.54 22.43 -4.86
C GLY A 169 14.86 21.16 -4.10
N SER A 170 14.08 20.10 -4.31
CA SER A 170 14.32 18.78 -3.72
C SER A 170 15.73 18.24 -4.02
N ARG A 171 16.20 18.38 -5.27
CA ARG A 171 17.54 17.93 -5.68
C ARG A 171 18.66 18.66 -4.93
N LEU A 172 18.52 19.97 -4.71
CA LEU A 172 19.50 20.78 -3.98
C LEU A 172 19.49 20.47 -2.47
N VAL A 173 18.32 20.27 -1.87
CA VAL A 173 18.16 20.09 -0.42
C VAL A 173 18.46 18.65 0.03
N TYR A 174 17.95 17.64 -0.68
CA TYR A 174 18.09 16.23 -0.28
C TYR A 174 19.38 15.58 -0.80
N ARG A 175 19.91 16.02 -1.95
CA ARG A 175 21.20 15.58 -2.54
C ARG A 175 21.37 14.05 -2.55
N ARG A 176 22.27 13.52 -1.71
CA ARG A 176 22.62 12.08 -1.63
C ARG A 176 21.90 11.31 -0.51
N ARG A 177 20.88 11.91 0.10
CA ARG A 177 20.05 11.22 1.11
C ARG A 177 19.34 10.02 0.48
N PRO A 178 19.11 8.95 1.27
CA PRO A 178 18.36 7.79 0.80
C PRO A 178 16.91 8.19 0.51
N VAL A 179 16.40 7.61 -0.57
CA VAL A 179 15.05 7.81 -1.05
C VAL A 179 14.35 6.46 -1.03
N VAL A 180 13.16 6.40 -0.47
CA VAL A 180 12.27 5.25 -0.43
C VAL A 180 11.12 5.51 -1.39
N VAL A 181 10.79 4.50 -2.19
CA VAL A 181 9.66 4.52 -3.13
C VAL A 181 8.79 3.30 -2.91
N VAL A 182 7.49 3.44 -3.11
CA VAL A 182 6.52 2.36 -2.84
C VAL A 182 6.40 1.32 -3.96
N SER A 183 6.86 1.63 -5.18
CA SER A 183 6.72 0.73 -6.32
C SER A 183 7.87 0.86 -7.31
N PRO A 184 8.18 -0.17 -8.11
CA PRO A 184 9.18 -0.07 -9.17
C PRO A 184 8.86 0.98 -10.24
N SER A 185 7.58 1.19 -10.57
CA SER A 185 7.17 2.27 -11.47
C SER A 185 7.42 3.65 -10.86
N THR A 186 7.15 3.86 -9.56
CA THR A 186 7.56 5.08 -8.85
C THR A 186 9.09 5.19 -8.79
N ARG A 187 9.85 4.08 -8.68
CA ARG A 187 11.33 4.09 -8.77
C ARG A 187 11.81 4.58 -10.13
N ALA A 188 11.19 4.13 -11.23
CA ALA A 188 11.51 4.58 -12.58
C ALA A 188 11.17 6.07 -12.77
N GLN A 189 9.97 6.49 -12.41
CA GLN A 189 9.56 7.89 -12.47
C GLN A 189 10.47 8.80 -11.64
N ALA A 190 10.82 8.44 -10.40
CA ALA A 190 11.72 9.23 -9.57
C ALA A 190 13.13 9.38 -10.19
N ARG A 191 13.57 8.42 -11.02
CA ARG A 191 14.82 8.53 -11.81
C ARG A 191 14.68 9.58 -12.91
N GLU A 192 13.69 9.39 -13.76
CA GLU A 192 13.48 10.17 -14.99
C GLU A 192 13.10 11.62 -14.69
N VAL A 193 12.28 11.81 -13.65
CA VAL A 193 11.55 13.06 -13.40
C VAL A 193 12.25 13.95 -12.36
N LEU A 194 12.70 13.37 -11.25
CA LEU A 194 13.28 14.16 -10.14
C LEU A 194 14.82 14.21 -10.18
N SER A 195 15.46 13.28 -10.91
CA SER A 195 16.92 13.22 -11.07
C SER A 195 17.70 13.32 -9.74
N LEU A 196 17.14 12.75 -8.66
CA LEU A 196 17.76 12.74 -7.33
C LEU A 196 18.99 11.81 -7.34
N PRO A 197 20.19 12.30 -6.97
CA PRO A 197 21.42 11.50 -7.00
C PRO A 197 21.61 10.61 -5.75
N GLY A 198 20.58 10.46 -4.92
CA GLY A 198 20.55 9.57 -3.76
C GLY A 198 20.11 8.15 -4.13
N PRO A 199 20.49 7.12 -3.34
CA PRO A 199 20.09 5.75 -3.59
C PRO A 199 18.59 5.56 -3.38
N ARG A 200 17.93 4.83 -4.29
CA ARG A 200 16.47 4.61 -4.28
C ARG A 200 16.07 3.17 -3.93
N PHE A 201 15.58 2.98 -2.71
CA PHE A 201 15.14 1.70 -2.11
C PHE A 201 13.63 1.48 -2.26
N LEU A 202 13.20 0.23 -2.42
CA LEU A 202 11.79 -0.14 -2.52
C LEU A 202 11.23 -0.55 -1.15
N VAL A 203 10.14 0.10 -0.73
CA VAL A 203 9.35 -0.29 0.45
C VAL A 203 7.88 -0.32 0.02
N PRO A 204 7.36 -1.47 -0.45
CA PRO A 204 5.96 -1.58 -0.85
C PRO A 204 5.02 -1.29 0.31
N ASN A 205 3.78 -0.84 0.03
CA ASN A 205 2.78 -0.75 1.10
C ASN A 205 2.28 -2.16 1.46
N GLY A 206 1.97 -2.38 2.74
CA GLY A 206 1.30 -3.59 3.20
C GLY A 206 -0.19 -3.60 2.88
N VAL A 207 -0.82 -4.72 3.23
CA VAL A 207 -2.27 -4.94 3.12
C VAL A 207 -2.87 -5.13 4.52
N THR A 208 -4.04 -4.54 4.77
CA THR A 208 -4.74 -4.58 6.08
C THR A 208 -5.93 -5.54 6.09
N ALA A 209 -6.21 -6.23 4.98
CA ALA A 209 -7.38 -7.11 4.87
C ALA A 209 -7.29 -8.29 5.84
N ALA A 210 -8.28 -8.42 6.72
CA ALA A 210 -8.41 -9.58 7.58
C ALA A 210 -8.89 -10.77 6.73
N VAL A 211 -8.05 -11.79 6.56
CA VAL A 211 -8.50 -13.08 6.02
C VAL A 211 -9.43 -13.72 7.06
N PRO A 212 -10.72 -13.99 6.74
CA PRO A 212 -11.58 -14.73 7.65
C PRO A 212 -10.94 -16.10 7.86
N SER A 213 -10.60 -16.43 9.11
CA SER A 213 -10.00 -17.72 9.43
C SER A 213 -11.00 -18.82 9.02
N PRO A 214 -10.58 -19.83 8.23
CA PRO A 214 -11.50 -20.87 7.80
C PRO A 214 -11.99 -21.61 9.04
N ALA A 215 -13.29 -21.45 9.35
CA ALA A 215 -13.92 -22.13 10.46
C ALA A 215 -13.66 -23.64 10.32
N THR A 216 -12.98 -24.21 11.31
CA THR A 216 -12.67 -25.65 11.33
C THR A 216 -13.97 -26.43 11.25
N THR A 217 -14.29 -26.97 10.08
CA THR A 217 -15.39 -27.92 9.90
C THR A 217 -15.03 -29.20 10.62
N ALA A 218 -15.28 -29.22 11.92
CA ALA A 218 -15.27 -30.44 12.72
C ALA A 218 -16.33 -31.38 12.13
N VAL A 219 -15.87 -32.53 11.65
CA VAL A 219 -16.77 -33.60 11.20
C VAL A 219 -17.51 -34.14 12.44
N PRO A 220 -18.86 -34.10 12.48
CA PRO A 220 -19.58 -34.62 13.63
C PRO A 220 -19.54 -36.16 13.61
N SER A 221 -18.97 -36.74 14.68
CA SER A 221 -19.06 -38.17 14.97
C SER A 221 -20.46 -38.50 15.54
N PRO A 222 -21.04 -39.69 15.30
CA PRO A 222 -22.44 -39.97 15.63
C PRO A 222 -22.67 -40.44 17.08
N ALA A 223 -23.94 -40.33 17.51
CA ALA A 223 -24.51 -40.70 18.82
C ALA A 223 -24.13 -39.76 20.01
N THR A 224 -25.00 -39.49 20.98
CA THR A 224 -26.14 -40.30 21.46
C THR A 224 -27.37 -39.44 21.79
N ALA A 225 -28.56 -40.02 21.70
CA ALA A 225 -29.83 -39.33 21.95
C ALA A 225 -30.14 -39.14 23.45
N ALA A 226 -30.75 -38.01 23.78
CA ALA A 226 -31.62 -37.85 24.96
C ALA A 226 -32.78 -36.90 24.60
N VAL A 227 -34.00 -37.34 24.87
CA VAL A 227 -35.25 -36.64 24.52
C VAL A 227 -35.75 -35.86 25.74
N SER A 228 -36.16 -34.60 25.55
CA SER A 228 -37.29 -33.98 26.26
C SER A 228 -37.70 -32.65 25.61
N SER A 229 -39.01 -32.35 25.62
CA SER A 229 -39.66 -31.16 25.09
C SER A 229 -40.90 -30.88 25.96
N PRO A 230 -41.71 -29.83 25.71
CA PRO A 230 -41.37 -28.42 25.48
C PRO A 230 -42.11 -27.50 26.48
N MET A 231 -41.77 -26.21 26.56
CA MET A 231 -42.76 -25.19 26.98
C MET A 231 -42.46 -23.80 26.41
N THR A 232 -43.52 -23.09 26.05
CA THR A 232 -43.55 -21.80 25.35
C THR A 232 -43.76 -20.63 26.32
N ALA A 233 -43.09 -19.49 26.07
CA ALA A 233 -43.71 -18.17 25.79
C ALA A 233 -42.78 -16.96 26.05
N ALA A 234 -42.56 -16.18 24.98
CA ALA A 234 -42.38 -14.72 24.91
C ALA A 234 -41.65 -13.93 26.04
N GLY A 235 -40.55 -13.24 25.68
CA GLY A 235 -39.92 -12.20 26.52
C GLY A 235 -38.68 -11.55 25.91
N MET A 236 -38.88 -10.56 25.05
CA MET A 236 -37.93 -9.56 24.50
C MET A 236 -36.42 -9.66 24.87
N ALA A 237 -35.58 -10.06 23.91
CA ALA A 237 -34.22 -9.52 23.71
C ALA A 237 -33.71 -9.88 22.30
N SER A 238 -33.68 -8.93 21.36
CA SER A 238 -33.02 -9.14 20.06
C SER A 238 -31.52 -8.89 20.16
N SER A 239 -30.77 -9.97 20.40
CA SER A 239 -29.34 -10.08 20.07
C SER A 239 -29.10 -9.57 18.63
N GLY A 240 -28.05 -8.82 18.34
CA GLY A 240 -26.67 -9.14 18.71
C GLY A 240 -26.14 -10.10 17.63
N ASP A 241 -25.65 -9.53 16.52
CA ASP A 241 -25.34 -10.26 15.29
C ASP A 241 -24.39 -11.44 15.53
N ALA A 242 -24.96 -12.65 15.47
CA ALA A 242 -24.17 -13.87 15.29
C ALA A 242 -23.55 -13.83 13.89
N ALA A 243 -22.25 -14.05 13.80
CA ALA A 243 -21.53 -13.97 12.53
C ALA A 243 -22.10 -14.98 11.51
N ASP A 244 -22.62 -14.46 10.39
CA ASP A 244 -23.18 -15.24 9.30
C ASP A 244 -22.12 -16.18 8.68
N PRO A 245 -22.30 -17.51 8.67
CA PRO A 245 -21.37 -18.46 8.06
C PRO A 245 -21.23 -18.34 6.53
N ALA A 246 -22.04 -17.49 5.85
CA ALA A 246 -21.85 -17.12 4.45
C ALA A 246 -20.79 -16.00 4.24
N ALA A 247 -20.35 -15.31 5.30
CA ALA A 247 -19.42 -14.19 5.23
C ALA A 247 -18.03 -14.61 4.68
N GLY A 248 -17.82 -14.41 3.39
CA GLY A 248 -16.56 -14.70 2.70
C GLY A 248 -16.68 -15.61 1.46
N ARG A 249 -17.88 -16.11 1.15
CA ARG A 249 -18.12 -16.76 -0.15
C ARG A 249 -18.44 -15.72 -1.25
N PRO A 250 -17.98 -15.94 -2.49
CA PRO A 250 -18.42 -15.14 -3.63
C PRO A 250 -19.94 -15.20 -3.80
N ALA A 251 -20.55 -14.10 -4.24
CA ALA A 251 -21.95 -14.05 -4.59
C ALA A 251 -22.29 -15.08 -5.69
N ALA A 252 -23.53 -15.60 -5.71
CA ALA A 252 -23.97 -16.53 -6.75
C ALA A 252 -24.08 -15.88 -8.15
N ALA A 253 -24.36 -14.57 -8.18
CA ALA A 253 -24.40 -13.74 -9.38
C ALA A 253 -23.09 -12.93 -9.55
N PRO A 254 -22.71 -12.55 -10.78
CA PRO A 254 -21.50 -11.76 -11.01
C PRO A 254 -21.58 -10.41 -10.29
N THR A 255 -20.61 -10.14 -9.42
CA THR A 255 -20.56 -8.90 -8.62
C THR A 255 -19.20 -8.21 -8.79
N ILE A 256 -19.22 -6.92 -9.15
CA ILE A 256 -18.05 -6.05 -9.22
C ILE A 256 -18.00 -5.13 -8.01
N VAL A 257 -16.83 -4.93 -7.42
CA VAL A 257 -16.63 -3.95 -6.33
C VAL A 257 -15.51 -2.96 -6.68
N CYS A 258 -15.81 -1.67 -6.63
CA CYS A 258 -14.86 -0.59 -6.80
C CYS A 258 -14.64 0.13 -5.47
N VAL A 259 -13.37 0.22 -5.03
CA VAL A 259 -13.00 0.90 -3.78
C VAL A 259 -12.00 2.02 -4.05
N GLY A 260 -12.38 3.25 -3.70
CA GLY A 260 -11.50 4.42 -3.75
C GLY A 260 -12.21 5.77 -3.75
N ARG A 261 -11.45 6.85 -3.56
CA ARG A 261 -11.97 8.23 -3.60
C ARG A 261 -12.59 8.55 -4.96
N LEU A 262 -13.77 9.16 -4.96
CA LEU A 262 -14.46 9.59 -6.17
C LEU A 262 -13.88 10.93 -6.65
N VAL A 263 -12.88 10.85 -7.52
CA VAL A 263 -12.15 11.97 -8.14
C VAL A 263 -11.86 11.69 -9.62
N PRO A 264 -11.81 12.70 -10.51
CA PRO A 264 -11.76 12.50 -11.97
C PRO A 264 -10.68 11.52 -12.46
N HIS A 265 -9.48 11.56 -11.86
CA HIS A 265 -8.35 10.71 -12.27
C HIS A 265 -8.50 9.22 -11.92
N LYS A 266 -9.48 8.84 -11.08
CA LYS A 266 -9.86 7.43 -10.89
C LYS A 266 -10.72 6.89 -12.04
N ARG A 267 -11.27 7.76 -12.89
CA ARG A 267 -12.00 7.44 -14.14
C ARG A 267 -13.14 6.43 -13.98
N LEU A 268 -13.86 6.44 -12.85
CA LEU A 268 -14.95 5.48 -12.61
C LEU A 268 -16.08 5.58 -13.67
N HIS A 269 -16.22 6.72 -14.34
CA HIS A 269 -17.11 6.88 -15.49
C HIS A 269 -16.87 5.84 -16.60
N LEU A 270 -15.62 5.41 -16.84
CA LEU A 270 -15.31 4.38 -17.84
C LEU A 270 -15.90 3.00 -17.50
N LEU A 271 -16.07 2.70 -16.20
CA LEU A 271 -16.81 1.51 -15.78
C LEU A 271 -18.31 1.72 -16.04
N LEU A 272 -18.88 2.85 -15.61
CA LEU A 272 -20.30 3.15 -15.82
C LEU A 272 -20.68 3.05 -17.31
N ASP A 273 -19.87 3.60 -18.21
CA ASP A 273 -20.04 3.53 -19.67
C ASP A 273 -19.97 2.11 -20.23
N ALA A 274 -19.23 1.21 -19.56
CA ALA A 274 -19.14 -0.20 -19.94
C ALA A 274 -20.34 -1.03 -19.46
N LEU A 275 -21.07 -0.58 -18.44
CA LEU A 275 -22.08 -1.41 -17.78
C LEU A 275 -23.29 -1.78 -18.64
N PRO A 276 -23.88 -0.93 -19.51
CA PRO A 276 -24.99 -1.34 -20.37
C PRO A 276 -24.66 -2.59 -21.21
N THR A 277 -23.47 -2.62 -21.83
CA THR A 277 -22.97 -3.77 -22.60
C THR A 277 -22.69 -4.98 -21.71
N LEU A 278 -22.17 -4.77 -20.50
CA LEU A 278 -21.85 -5.86 -19.57
C LEU A 278 -23.10 -6.51 -18.96
N VAL A 279 -24.11 -5.72 -18.59
CA VAL A 279 -25.39 -6.21 -18.04
C VAL A 279 -26.14 -7.03 -19.09
N ALA A 280 -26.13 -6.58 -20.36
CA ALA A 280 -26.71 -7.34 -21.47
C ALA A 280 -26.03 -8.71 -21.69
N ALA A 281 -24.71 -8.80 -21.46
CA ALA A 281 -23.93 -10.03 -21.59
C ALA A 281 -23.89 -10.90 -20.31
N HIS A 282 -24.22 -10.32 -19.15
CA HIS A 282 -24.14 -10.94 -17.84
C HIS A 282 -25.38 -10.57 -16.99
N PRO A 283 -26.53 -11.25 -17.20
CA PRO A 283 -27.73 -11.02 -16.41
C PRO A 283 -27.48 -11.17 -14.90
N GLY A 284 -28.07 -10.28 -14.11
CA GLY A 284 -27.85 -10.25 -12.65
C GLY A 284 -26.52 -9.61 -12.20
N LEU A 285 -25.74 -9.02 -13.12
CA LEU A 285 -24.55 -8.25 -12.77
C LEU A 285 -24.87 -7.09 -11.83
N THR A 286 -24.19 -7.04 -10.68
CA THR A 286 -24.25 -5.94 -9.72
C THR A 286 -22.89 -5.27 -9.55
N VAL A 287 -22.90 -3.98 -9.21
CA VAL A 287 -21.71 -3.15 -9.00
C VAL A 287 -21.85 -2.37 -7.71
N HIS A 288 -20.91 -2.56 -6.79
CA HIS A 288 -20.86 -1.83 -5.53
C HIS A 288 -19.70 -0.81 -5.59
N VAL A 289 -20.01 0.46 -5.33
CA VAL A 289 -19.05 1.56 -5.28
C VAL A 289 -18.86 2.01 -3.83
N VAL A 290 -17.65 1.78 -3.31
CA VAL A 290 -17.23 2.15 -1.96
C VAL A 290 -16.23 3.31 -2.02
N GLY A 291 -16.51 4.35 -1.27
CA GLY A 291 -15.78 5.61 -1.25
C GLY A 291 -16.64 6.81 -1.65
N ASP A 292 -16.11 7.99 -1.37
CA ASP A 292 -16.74 9.28 -1.66
C ASP A 292 -15.71 10.27 -2.23
N GLY A 293 -16.16 11.45 -2.65
CA GLY A 293 -15.34 12.54 -3.15
C GLY A 293 -16.13 13.50 -4.05
N PRO A 294 -15.52 14.62 -4.47
CA PRO A 294 -16.19 15.69 -5.22
C PRO A 294 -16.76 15.24 -6.58
N ASP A 295 -16.35 14.07 -7.09
CA ASP A 295 -16.86 13.51 -8.35
C ASP A 295 -18.21 12.79 -8.20
N ARG A 296 -18.66 12.50 -6.96
CA ARG A 296 -19.82 11.63 -6.67
C ARG A 296 -21.07 12.07 -7.39
N GLN A 297 -21.44 13.35 -7.32
CA GLN A 297 -22.66 13.87 -7.97
C GLN A 297 -22.66 13.64 -9.48
N ARG A 298 -21.53 13.90 -10.17
CA ARG A 298 -21.43 13.68 -11.63
C ARG A 298 -21.50 12.18 -11.98
N LEU A 299 -20.90 11.33 -11.16
CA LEU A 299 -20.90 9.88 -11.37
C LEU A 299 -22.29 9.26 -11.14
N VAL A 300 -23.01 9.69 -10.09
CA VAL A 300 -24.41 9.28 -9.83
C VAL A 300 -25.31 9.75 -10.97
N ALA A 301 -25.24 11.04 -11.37
CA ALA A 301 -26.04 11.57 -12.48
C ALA A 301 -25.79 10.80 -13.80
N ARG A 302 -24.54 10.40 -14.07
CA ARG A 302 -24.19 9.56 -15.22
C ARG A 302 -24.79 8.15 -15.12
N ALA A 303 -24.77 7.53 -13.94
CA ALA A 303 -25.36 6.21 -13.73
C ALA A 303 -26.90 6.24 -13.90
N VAL A 304 -27.56 7.30 -13.43
CA VAL A 304 -29.01 7.54 -13.65
C VAL A 304 -29.31 7.72 -15.14
N ALA A 305 -28.53 8.55 -15.85
CA ALA A 305 -28.70 8.78 -17.28
C ALA A 305 -28.48 7.51 -18.15
N LEU A 306 -27.74 6.52 -17.63
CA LEU A 306 -27.53 5.21 -18.25
C LEU A 306 -28.54 4.14 -17.79
N GLY A 307 -29.51 4.49 -16.93
CA GLY A 307 -30.50 3.54 -16.40
C GLY A 307 -29.93 2.49 -15.43
N LEU A 308 -28.77 2.76 -14.82
CA LEU A 308 -28.03 1.80 -13.98
C LEU A 308 -28.41 1.88 -12.48
N THR A 309 -29.09 2.94 -12.06
CA THR A 309 -29.51 3.20 -10.69
C THR A 309 -30.69 4.16 -10.70
N THR A 310 -31.61 3.99 -9.76
CA THR A 310 -32.70 4.93 -9.51
C THR A 310 -32.31 5.91 -8.41
N VAL A 311 -32.73 7.17 -8.50
CA VAL A 311 -32.55 8.13 -7.39
C VAL A 311 -33.58 7.82 -6.31
N SER A 312 -33.31 6.79 -5.53
CA SER A 312 -33.99 6.58 -4.24
C SER A 312 -33.47 7.65 -3.28
N GLY A 313 -34.30 8.67 -3.03
CA GLY A 313 -33.96 9.75 -2.12
C GLY A 313 -34.08 9.30 -0.67
N ASP A 314 -32.97 9.35 0.07
CA ASP A 314 -32.92 9.73 1.49
C ASP A 314 -31.46 9.94 1.93
N GLY A 315 -31.14 11.11 2.50
CA GLY A 315 -29.79 11.49 2.95
C GLY A 315 -29.17 12.65 2.13
N PRO A 316 -28.74 13.76 2.77
CA PRO A 316 -28.91 15.09 2.17
C PRO A 316 -27.85 15.53 1.16
N LEU A 317 -28.32 16.27 0.15
CA LEU A 317 -27.53 17.30 -0.52
C LEU A 317 -27.27 18.43 0.50
N GLY A 318 -26.02 18.61 0.89
CA GLY A 318 -25.65 19.59 1.92
C GLY A 318 -25.62 21.03 1.41
N GLU A 319 -26.73 21.75 1.53
CA GLU A 319 -26.74 23.20 1.76
C GLU A 319 -27.57 23.50 3.01
N GLY A 320 -27.08 24.38 3.89
CA GLY A 320 -27.57 24.51 5.26
C GLY A 320 -28.62 25.60 5.47
N GLY A 321 -29.73 25.24 6.11
CA GLY A 321 -30.48 26.11 7.04
C GLY A 321 -31.60 26.99 6.46
N HIS A 322 -32.87 26.60 6.62
CA HIS A 322 -33.65 26.81 7.86
C HIS A 322 -35.15 26.48 7.70
N ALA A 323 -35.78 26.16 8.82
CA ALA A 323 -37.10 25.53 8.95
C ALA A 323 -38.34 26.38 8.59
N ARG A 324 -39.44 25.71 8.21
CA ARG A 324 -40.65 25.52 9.06
C ARG A 324 -41.62 24.49 8.42
N GLY A 325 -42.44 23.84 9.25
CA GLY A 325 -43.28 22.70 8.86
C GLY A 325 -44.74 23.03 8.51
N GLY A 326 -45.51 21.98 8.20
CA GLY A 326 -46.94 22.00 7.92
C GLY A 326 -47.48 20.56 7.77
N ASP A 327 -48.77 20.37 8.04
CA ASP A 327 -49.41 19.06 8.24
C ASP A 327 -49.70 18.22 6.95
N SER A 328 -50.04 16.96 7.22
CA SER A 328 -50.63 15.91 6.35
C SER A 328 -51.94 16.35 5.62
N PRO A 329 -52.54 15.61 4.63
CA PRO A 329 -52.52 14.14 4.53
C PRO A 329 -52.61 13.45 3.13
N GLY A 330 -52.42 12.12 3.14
CA GLY A 330 -53.29 11.15 2.44
C GLY A 330 -53.12 10.96 0.92
N GLY A 331 -52.53 9.82 0.52
CA GLY A 331 -52.55 9.36 -0.88
C GLY A 331 -52.16 7.89 -1.01
N ASP A 332 -53.14 7.02 -1.32
CA ASP A 332 -52.92 5.61 -1.63
C ASP A 332 -52.00 5.43 -2.85
N SER A 333 -50.82 4.83 -2.67
CA SER A 333 -49.99 4.30 -3.75
C SER A 333 -50.01 2.78 -3.75
N ARG A 334 -51.02 2.20 -4.40
CA ARG A 334 -51.02 0.77 -4.77
C ARG A 334 -49.77 0.48 -5.59
N GLY A 335 -49.02 -0.53 -5.20
CA GLY A 335 -47.67 -0.77 -5.72
C GLY A 335 -47.63 -0.98 -7.24
N SER A 336 -46.79 -0.19 -7.91
CA SER A 336 -46.15 -0.58 -9.15
C SER A 336 -44.88 -1.37 -8.82
N ASP A 337 -44.96 -2.68 -8.94
CA ASP A 337 -43.89 -3.63 -8.64
C ASP A 337 -42.76 -3.54 -9.69
N SER A 338 -41.89 -2.52 -9.56
CA SER A 338 -40.77 -2.25 -10.47
C SER A 338 -39.61 -3.25 -10.25
N ARG A 339 -39.81 -4.48 -10.74
CA ARG A 339 -38.83 -5.59 -10.68
C ARG A 339 -37.62 -5.38 -11.59
N GLY A 340 -36.81 -4.37 -11.28
CA GLY A 340 -35.52 -4.08 -11.88
C GLY A 340 -34.64 -3.36 -10.86
N GLY A 341 -34.04 -4.13 -9.94
CA GLY A 341 -33.21 -3.56 -8.89
C GLY A 341 -31.93 -2.91 -9.43
N ASP A 342 -31.50 -1.82 -8.78
CA ASP A 342 -30.32 -1.03 -9.14
C ASP A 342 -29.07 -1.90 -9.40
N VAL A 343 -28.49 -1.73 -10.61
CA VAL A 343 -27.23 -2.34 -11.03
C VAL A 343 -26.06 -1.75 -10.24
N VAL A 344 -26.04 -0.43 -10.04
CA VAL A 344 -24.97 0.29 -9.34
C VAL A 344 -25.45 0.74 -7.97
N ARG A 345 -24.76 0.29 -6.91
CA ARG A 345 -25.05 0.59 -5.51
C ARG A 345 -23.94 1.45 -4.92
N TRP A 346 -24.31 2.59 -4.35
CA TRP A 346 -23.38 3.58 -3.80
C TRP A 346 -23.32 3.47 -2.28
N HIS A 347 -22.15 3.18 -1.71
CA HIS A 347 -22.00 2.98 -0.26
C HIS A 347 -21.42 4.20 0.48
N GLY A 348 -20.88 5.18 -0.24
CA GLY A 348 -20.16 6.29 0.38
C GLY A 348 -18.91 5.80 1.14
N TYR A 349 -18.49 6.53 2.17
CA TYR A 349 -17.44 6.05 3.08
C TYR A 349 -17.98 4.93 3.99
N THR A 350 -17.27 3.81 4.08
CA THR A 350 -17.61 2.69 4.97
C THR A 350 -16.45 2.34 5.88
N ASP A 351 -16.72 1.64 6.98
CA ASP A 351 -15.68 1.00 7.77
C ASP A 351 -14.96 -0.12 6.99
N ALA A 352 -13.82 -0.56 7.54
CA ALA A 352 -13.01 -1.62 6.94
C ALA A 352 -13.77 -2.96 6.89
N ALA A 353 -14.57 -3.28 7.91
CA ALA A 353 -15.34 -4.53 7.96
C ALA A 353 -16.39 -4.63 6.85
N THR A 354 -17.11 -3.55 6.56
CA THR A 354 -18.10 -3.49 5.48
C THR A 354 -17.42 -3.51 4.12
N ARG A 355 -16.33 -2.75 3.94
CA ARG A 355 -15.50 -2.81 2.72
C ARG A 355 -15.01 -4.23 2.45
N ASP A 356 -14.50 -4.92 3.47
CA ASP A 356 -13.90 -6.26 3.33
C ASP A 356 -14.98 -7.32 3.08
N ARG A 357 -16.17 -7.21 3.72
CA ARG A 357 -17.34 -8.05 3.38
C ARG A 357 -17.78 -7.88 1.92
N LEU A 358 -17.87 -6.62 1.45
CA LEU A 358 -18.24 -6.32 0.06
C LEU A 358 -17.19 -6.88 -0.90
N LEU A 359 -15.91 -6.63 -0.66
CA LEU A 359 -14.83 -7.20 -1.47
C LEU A 359 -14.86 -8.74 -1.47
N ALA A 360 -14.97 -9.40 -0.31
CA ALA A 360 -14.94 -10.86 -0.23
C ALA A 360 -16.10 -11.54 -0.99
N SER A 361 -17.28 -10.90 -1.09
CA SER A 361 -18.39 -11.39 -1.91
C SER A 361 -18.21 -11.14 -3.41
N ALA A 362 -17.29 -10.25 -3.80
CA ALA A 362 -17.06 -9.89 -5.20
C ALA A 362 -16.51 -11.03 -6.05
N TRP A 363 -16.87 -11.02 -7.33
CA TRP A 363 -16.17 -11.78 -8.38
C TRP A 363 -14.90 -11.05 -8.81
N LEU A 364 -14.99 -9.72 -8.92
CA LEU A 364 -13.98 -8.90 -9.55
C LEU A 364 -13.89 -7.52 -8.87
N THR A 365 -12.68 -6.99 -8.73
CA THR A 365 -12.49 -5.56 -8.48
C THR A 365 -12.08 -4.84 -9.77
N VAL A 366 -12.56 -3.61 -9.99
CA VAL A 366 -12.17 -2.80 -11.15
C VAL A 366 -11.56 -1.49 -10.68
N ASN A 367 -10.32 -1.21 -11.10
CA ASN A 367 -9.65 0.07 -10.86
C ASN A 367 -9.31 0.74 -12.22
N PRO A 368 -10.17 1.65 -12.72
CA PRO A 368 -9.96 2.31 -14.01
C PRO A 368 -9.02 3.53 -13.94
N SER A 369 -8.27 3.73 -12.85
CA SER A 369 -7.44 4.94 -12.64
C SER A 369 -6.41 5.17 -13.76
N HIS A 370 -6.13 6.45 -14.03
CA HIS A 370 -5.05 6.87 -14.96
C HIS A 370 -3.65 6.79 -14.32
N GLY A 371 -3.57 6.59 -13.00
CA GLY A 371 -2.31 6.39 -12.31
C GLY A 371 -2.53 6.06 -10.84
N GLU A 372 -1.71 5.16 -10.32
CA GLU A 372 -1.57 4.87 -8.90
C GLU A 372 -0.08 4.95 -8.51
N GLY A 373 0.19 4.87 -7.21
CA GLY A 373 1.55 4.78 -6.66
C GLY A 373 1.84 3.34 -6.29
N TRP A 374 0.85 2.71 -5.64
CA TRP A 374 0.84 1.29 -5.32
C TRP A 374 -0.47 0.59 -5.71
N GLY A 375 -1.63 1.20 -5.47
CA GLY A 375 -2.93 0.57 -5.75
C GLY A 375 -3.42 -0.32 -4.60
N LEU A 376 -3.44 0.22 -3.37
CA LEU A 376 -3.83 -0.51 -2.15
C LEU A 376 -5.14 -1.28 -2.28
N SER A 377 -6.22 -0.68 -2.81
CA SER A 377 -7.52 -1.35 -2.93
C SER A 377 -7.50 -2.59 -3.82
N VAL A 378 -6.57 -2.66 -4.78
CA VAL A 378 -6.35 -3.86 -5.61
C VAL A 378 -5.67 -4.98 -4.81
N LEU A 379 -4.75 -4.65 -3.91
CA LEU A 379 -4.10 -5.65 -3.06
C LEU A 379 -4.96 -6.06 -1.85
N GLU A 380 -5.80 -5.17 -1.33
CA GLU A 380 -6.86 -5.50 -0.35
C GLU A 380 -7.84 -6.50 -0.96
N ALA A 381 -8.31 -6.23 -2.18
CA ALA A 381 -9.12 -7.18 -2.94
C ALA A 381 -8.37 -8.51 -3.18
N ALA A 382 -7.10 -8.46 -3.59
CA ALA A 382 -6.31 -9.66 -3.84
C ALA A 382 -6.07 -10.52 -2.58
N ALA A 383 -5.91 -9.91 -1.39
CA ALA A 383 -5.79 -10.61 -0.11
C ALA A 383 -7.09 -11.35 0.29
N LEU A 384 -8.25 -10.82 -0.12
CA LEU A 384 -9.53 -11.52 0.00
C LEU A 384 -9.72 -12.55 -1.15
N GLY A 385 -8.78 -12.64 -2.08
CA GLY A 385 -8.82 -13.52 -3.25
C GLY A 385 -9.81 -13.04 -4.28
N VAL A 386 -9.84 -11.74 -4.55
CA VAL A 386 -10.62 -11.10 -5.61
C VAL A 386 -9.65 -10.59 -6.68
N PRO A 387 -9.67 -11.13 -7.90
CA PRO A 387 -8.82 -10.65 -8.97
C PRO A 387 -9.26 -9.26 -9.46
N ALA A 388 -8.36 -8.54 -10.11
CA ALA A 388 -8.58 -7.17 -10.56
C ALA A 388 -8.60 -7.02 -12.09
N VAL A 389 -9.44 -6.13 -12.62
CA VAL A 389 -9.22 -5.49 -13.93
C VAL A 389 -8.75 -4.06 -13.67
N ALA A 390 -7.58 -3.71 -14.21
CA ALA A 390 -6.93 -2.42 -13.97
C ALA A 390 -6.24 -1.91 -15.24
N PHE A 391 -6.01 -0.61 -15.40
CA PHE A 391 -5.18 -0.12 -16.50
C PHE A 391 -3.68 -0.41 -16.27
N ARG A 392 -2.91 -0.60 -17.35
CA ARG A 392 -1.45 -0.83 -17.34
C ARG A 392 -0.65 0.46 -17.07
N VAL A 393 -1.00 1.14 -15.99
CA VAL A 393 -0.39 2.39 -15.53
C VAL A 393 0.56 2.14 -14.34
N PRO A 394 1.45 3.09 -14.01
CA PRO A 394 2.21 3.07 -12.76
C PRO A 394 1.35 2.79 -11.51
N GLY A 395 1.95 2.13 -10.54
CA GLY A 395 1.27 1.51 -9.39
C GLY A 395 0.48 0.26 -9.77
N LEU A 396 -0.55 0.38 -10.61
CA LEU A 396 -1.45 -0.74 -10.93
C LEU A 396 -0.75 -1.92 -11.61
N ARG A 397 0.18 -1.66 -12.53
CA ARG A 397 1.00 -2.71 -13.15
C ARG A 397 1.99 -3.40 -12.20
N ASP A 398 2.26 -2.79 -11.05
CA ASP A 398 3.16 -3.33 -10.02
C ASP A 398 2.35 -4.13 -8.98
N ALA A 399 1.07 -3.82 -8.78
CA ALA A 399 0.13 -4.56 -7.93
C ALA A 399 -0.60 -5.72 -8.63
N VAL A 400 -0.86 -5.66 -9.95
CA VAL A 400 -1.52 -6.73 -10.71
C VAL A 400 -0.52 -7.51 -11.54
N ARG A 401 -0.51 -8.84 -11.37
CA ARG A 401 0.18 -9.79 -12.24
C ARG A 401 -0.76 -10.21 -13.36
N ASP A 402 -0.56 -9.64 -14.55
CA ASP A 402 -1.42 -9.86 -15.72
C ASP A 402 -1.60 -11.35 -16.04
N GLY A 403 -2.84 -11.77 -16.29
CA GLY A 403 -3.24 -13.18 -16.47
C GLY A 403 -3.12 -14.07 -15.23
N THR A 404 -2.59 -13.59 -14.11
CA THR A 404 -2.25 -14.40 -12.92
C THR A 404 -3.06 -14.01 -11.69
N THR A 405 -3.12 -12.71 -11.36
CA THR A 405 -3.92 -12.15 -10.24
C THR A 405 -5.02 -11.20 -10.72
N GLY A 406 -5.17 -11.07 -12.04
CA GLY A 406 -6.04 -10.09 -12.67
C GLY A 406 -5.63 -9.85 -14.13
N TRP A 407 -6.12 -8.75 -14.71
CA TRP A 407 -5.86 -8.36 -16.09
C TRP A 407 -5.48 -6.88 -16.16
N LEU A 408 -4.45 -6.58 -16.95
CA LEU A 408 -4.01 -5.22 -17.23
C LEU A 408 -4.50 -4.76 -18.62
N VAL A 409 -5.19 -3.63 -18.65
CA VAL A 409 -5.78 -3.01 -19.85
C VAL A 409 -4.87 -1.89 -20.34
N ASP A 410 -4.47 -1.93 -21.59
CA ASP A 410 -3.70 -0.84 -22.19
C ASP A 410 -4.59 0.36 -22.52
N GLU A 411 -4.02 1.57 -22.48
CA GLU A 411 -4.77 2.81 -22.72
C GLU A 411 -5.32 2.82 -24.16
N GLY A 412 -6.59 3.21 -24.33
CA GLY A 412 -7.31 3.12 -25.61
C GLY A 412 -7.99 1.77 -25.90
N VAL A 413 -7.71 0.71 -25.13
CA VAL A 413 -8.46 -0.56 -25.23
C VAL A 413 -9.80 -0.46 -24.49
N PRO A 414 -10.94 -0.85 -25.09
CA PRO A 414 -12.25 -0.79 -24.43
C PRO A 414 -12.33 -1.64 -23.16
N LEU A 415 -12.53 -0.99 -22.01
CA LEU A 415 -12.59 -1.61 -20.69
C LEU A 415 -13.66 -2.73 -20.59
N ALA A 416 -14.81 -2.54 -21.26
CA ALA A 416 -15.90 -3.52 -21.30
C ALA A 416 -15.46 -4.90 -21.82
N GLY A 417 -14.58 -4.95 -22.84
CA GLY A 417 -14.12 -6.20 -23.43
C GLY A 417 -13.31 -7.05 -22.43
N THR A 418 -12.42 -6.41 -21.68
CA THR A 418 -11.62 -7.08 -20.65
C THR A 418 -12.46 -7.48 -19.44
N ILE A 419 -13.40 -6.64 -18.99
CA ILE A 419 -14.32 -7.01 -17.90
C ILE A 419 -15.19 -8.20 -18.30
N GLY A 420 -15.76 -8.21 -19.51
CA GLY A 420 -16.56 -9.36 -19.99
C GLY A 420 -15.73 -10.65 -20.10
N LYS A 421 -14.48 -10.56 -20.56
CA LYS A 421 -13.53 -11.70 -20.54
C LYS A 421 -13.27 -12.17 -19.11
N ALA A 422 -13.04 -11.25 -18.18
CA ALA A 422 -12.81 -11.57 -16.77
C ALA A 422 -14.02 -12.27 -16.14
N LEU A 423 -15.23 -11.72 -16.29
CA LEU A 423 -16.47 -12.31 -15.78
C LEU A 423 -16.74 -13.70 -16.36
N ARG A 424 -16.55 -13.92 -17.66
CA ARG A 424 -16.63 -15.27 -18.27
C ARG A 424 -15.57 -16.24 -17.71
N THR A 425 -14.35 -15.76 -17.45
CA THR A 425 -13.29 -16.58 -16.84
C THR A 425 -13.62 -16.95 -15.39
N LEU A 426 -14.29 -16.06 -14.66
CA LEU A 426 -14.66 -16.24 -13.26
C LEU A 426 -15.93 -17.07 -13.08
N ALA A 427 -16.72 -17.26 -14.14
CA ALA A 427 -17.83 -18.20 -14.18
C ALA A 427 -17.38 -19.67 -14.25
N ASP A 428 -16.14 -19.95 -14.68
CA ASP A 428 -15.54 -21.29 -14.63
C ASP A 428 -14.93 -21.54 -13.23
N PRO A 429 -15.49 -22.46 -12.40
CA PRO A 429 -15.06 -22.60 -11.00
C PRO A 429 -13.57 -22.99 -10.84
N PRO A 430 -12.99 -23.90 -11.65
CA PRO A 430 -11.55 -24.16 -11.63
C PRO A 430 -10.68 -22.96 -12.00
N ALA A 431 -11.01 -22.18 -13.04
CA ALA A 431 -10.26 -20.97 -13.37
C ALA A 431 -10.38 -19.89 -12.29
N ALA A 432 -11.59 -19.70 -11.74
CA ALA A 432 -11.81 -18.82 -10.61
C ALA A 432 -10.96 -19.23 -9.41
N ALA A 433 -11.01 -20.50 -8.99
CA ALA A 433 -10.22 -21.00 -7.86
C ALA A 433 -8.71 -20.74 -8.03
N ARG A 434 -8.15 -20.99 -9.22
CA ARG A 434 -6.75 -20.69 -9.54
C ARG A 434 -6.42 -19.20 -9.41
N LEU A 435 -7.22 -18.32 -10.03
CA LEU A 435 -7.02 -16.86 -9.97
C LEU A 435 -7.14 -16.32 -8.54
N ARG A 436 -8.12 -16.78 -7.77
CA ARG A 436 -8.33 -16.38 -6.37
C ARG A 436 -7.18 -16.83 -5.46
N ALA A 437 -6.67 -18.05 -5.64
CA ALA A 437 -5.51 -18.56 -4.91
C ALA A 437 -4.24 -17.78 -5.26
N ALA A 438 -4.00 -17.50 -6.55
CA ALA A 438 -2.86 -16.70 -7.00
C ALA A 438 -2.92 -15.25 -6.48
N ALA A 439 -4.11 -14.63 -6.47
CA ALA A 439 -4.31 -13.29 -5.90
C ALA A 439 -3.95 -13.25 -4.40
N ARG A 440 -4.41 -14.25 -3.61
CA ARG A 440 -4.06 -14.37 -2.19
C ARG A 440 -2.56 -14.58 -1.98
N ALA A 441 -1.95 -15.51 -2.71
CA ALA A 441 -0.52 -15.80 -2.59
C ALA A 441 0.36 -14.59 -2.96
N TRP A 442 -0.08 -13.76 -3.91
CA TRP A 442 0.59 -12.51 -4.25
C TRP A 442 0.44 -11.45 -3.15
N ALA A 443 -0.79 -11.22 -2.67
CA ALA A 443 -1.06 -10.21 -1.64
C ALA A 443 -0.43 -10.55 -0.28
N ALA A 444 -0.34 -11.84 0.09
CA ALA A 444 0.29 -12.32 1.32
C ALA A 444 1.77 -11.93 1.43
N GLY A 445 2.44 -11.67 0.30
CA GLY A 445 3.81 -11.16 0.28
C GLY A 445 3.95 -9.68 0.70
N PHE A 446 2.85 -8.94 0.87
CA PHE A 446 2.85 -7.50 1.17
C PHE A 446 2.22 -7.22 2.52
N THR A 447 2.98 -7.43 3.61
CA THR A 447 2.54 -7.11 4.98
C THR A 447 3.12 -5.77 5.44
N TRP A 448 2.38 -5.05 6.28
CA TRP A 448 2.87 -3.81 6.89
C TRP A 448 4.10 -4.02 7.78
N ASP A 449 4.23 -5.22 8.36
CA ASP A 449 5.40 -5.62 9.15
C ASP A 449 6.65 -5.71 8.24
N ALA A 450 6.52 -6.28 7.04
CA ALA A 450 7.58 -6.30 6.05
C ALA A 450 7.92 -4.89 5.54
N SER A 451 6.93 -4.03 5.30
CA SER A 451 7.15 -2.62 4.94
C SER A 451 7.93 -1.86 6.02
N ALA A 452 7.54 -2.00 7.29
CA ALA A 452 8.20 -1.34 8.41
C ALA A 452 9.64 -1.84 8.60
N GLU A 453 9.86 -3.15 8.47
CA GLU A 453 11.18 -3.78 8.50
C GLU A 453 12.10 -3.26 7.37
N LEU A 454 11.58 -3.15 6.14
CA LEU A 454 12.31 -2.57 5.00
C LEU A 454 12.64 -1.09 5.21
N LEU A 455 11.74 -0.28 5.81
CA LEU A 455 12.06 1.11 6.14
C LEU A 455 13.10 1.20 7.28
N ALA A 456 12.98 0.37 8.32
CA ALA A 456 13.91 0.31 9.44
C ALA A 456 15.34 -0.03 8.98
N ARG A 457 15.49 -0.92 7.99
CA ARG A 457 16.78 -1.19 7.32
C ARG A 457 17.39 0.08 6.71
N VAL A 458 16.61 0.86 5.96
CA VAL A 458 17.09 2.09 5.30
C VAL A 458 17.47 3.16 6.32
N VAL A 459 16.60 3.39 7.32
CA VAL A 459 16.85 4.33 8.42
C VAL A 459 18.13 3.96 9.18
N THR A 460 18.27 2.70 9.59
CA THR A 460 19.42 2.24 10.38
C THR A 460 20.71 2.18 9.57
N ALA A 461 20.63 1.90 8.26
CA ALA A 461 21.78 2.00 7.37
C ALA A 461 22.28 3.45 7.21
N GLU A 462 21.38 4.44 7.21
CA GLU A 462 21.74 5.86 7.11
C GLU A 462 22.25 6.43 8.45
N ILE A 463 21.69 6.00 9.59
CA ILE A 463 22.23 6.25 10.93
C ILE A 463 23.70 5.81 10.99
N ASP A 464 23.98 4.53 10.70
CA ASP A 464 25.34 3.99 10.78
C ASP A 464 26.30 4.62 9.76
N ARG A 465 25.79 5.09 8.61
CA ARG A 465 26.60 5.81 7.62
C ARG A 465 27.08 7.16 8.16
N LEU A 466 26.22 7.88 8.87
CA LEU A 466 26.52 9.20 9.44
C LEU A 466 27.30 9.12 10.76
N ALA A 467 27.18 8.01 11.50
CA ALA A 467 27.93 7.78 12.74
C ALA A 467 29.41 7.39 12.53
N ARG A 468 29.84 7.00 11.33
CA ARG A 468 31.22 6.58 11.05
C ARG A 468 32.19 7.77 11.09
N PRO A 469 33.27 7.73 11.90
CA PRO A 469 34.26 8.80 11.96
C PRO A 469 34.91 9.09 10.60
N VAL A 470 35.09 10.38 10.30
CA VAL A 470 35.83 10.83 9.10
C VAL A 470 37.33 10.73 9.35
N GLY A 471 37.84 9.49 9.37
CA GLY A 471 39.27 9.17 9.27
C GLY A 471 39.95 8.73 10.57
N SER A 472 40.41 7.48 10.58
CA SER A 472 41.47 6.97 11.47
C SER A 472 42.36 5.91 10.81
N GLY A 473 42.33 5.82 9.48
CA GLY A 473 43.24 4.96 8.69
C GLY A 473 44.33 5.77 8.01
N ARG A 474 45.60 5.43 8.24
CA ARG A 474 46.75 5.98 7.48
C ARG A 474 46.56 5.71 5.98
N GLY A 475 46.38 6.76 5.21
CA GLY A 475 46.12 6.68 3.76
C GLY A 475 44.96 7.60 3.36
N GLY A 476 45.27 8.85 3.03
CA GLY A 476 44.32 9.94 2.80
C GLY A 476 43.36 9.76 1.63
N ARG A 477 42.34 8.91 1.82
CA ARG A 477 41.04 9.03 1.15
C ARG A 477 40.00 9.08 2.25
N ALA A 478 39.39 10.26 2.46
CA ALA A 478 38.14 10.37 3.21
C ALA A 478 37.21 9.24 2.77
N ALA A 479 36.44 8.66 3.69
CA ALA A 479 35.57 7.52 3.43
C ALA A 479 34.54 7.87 2.35
N ARG A 480 34.96 7.71 1.08
CA ARG A 480 34.17 8.09 -0.10
C ARG A 480 32.88 7.32 0.02
N ASP A 481 31.75 8.02 -0.05
CA ASP A 481 30.44 7.39 -0.15
C ASP A 481 30.49 6.37 -1.29
N ARG A 482 30.64 5.09 -0.94
CA ARG A 482 30.86 3.99 -1.90
C ARG A 482 29.57 3.62 -2.61
N ARG A 483 28.44 4.22 -2.21
CA ARG A 483 27.27 4.36 -3.05
C ARG A 483 27.68 5.24 -4.24
N ARG A 484 28.10 4.59 -5.33
CA ARG A 484 28.11 5.24 -6.65
C ARG A 484 26.72 5.85 -6.88
N VAL A 485 26.64 6.88 -7.70
CA VAL A 485 25.38 7.48 -8.18
C VAL A 485 24.73 6.55 -9.23
N ASP A 486 24.68 5.27 -8.88
CA ASP A 486 24.42 4.15 -9.77
C ASP A 486 23.30 3.33 -9.13
N ASP A 487 22.13 3.40 -9.74
CA ASP A 487 20.94 2.66 -9.33
C ASP A 487 20.92 1.22 -9.86
N ALA A 488 22.05 0.75 -10.42
CA ALA A 488 22.26 -0.64 -10.82
C ALA A 488 21.72 -1.60 -9.75
N LEU A 489 20.81 -2.45 -10.21
CA LEU A 489 20.27 -3.55 -9.47
C LEU A 489 20.84 -4.80 -10.12
N THR A 490 21.54 -5.65 -9.37
CA THR A 490 21.94 -6.98 -9.86
C THR A 490 21.08 -8.03 -9.20
N HIS A 491 20.46 -8.87 -10.01
CA HIS A 491 19.83 -10.11 -9.56
C HIS A 491 20.87 -11.23 -9.66
N ALA A 492 21.10 -11.93 -8.56
CA ALA A 492 22.03 -13.04 -8.44
C ALA A 492 21.31 -14.31 -7.99
N THR A 493 21.51 -15.40 -8.72
CA THR A 493 21.07 -16.75 -8.31
C THR A 493 22.30 -17.63 -8.08
N PHE A 494 22.34 -18.30 -6.94
CA PHE A 494 23.40 -19.24 -6.58
C PHE A 494 22.83 -20.33 -5.67
N THR A 495 23.59 -21.40 -5.46
CA THR A 495 23.21 -22.48 -4.56
C THR A 495 23.96 -22.38 -3.23
N LEU A 496 23.25 -22.62 -2.13
CA LEU A 496 23.84 -22.90 -0.81
C LEU A 496 23.30 -24.25 -0.31
N PRO A 497 24.04 -24.98 0.55
CA PRO A 497 23.51 -26.14 1.23
C PRO A 497 22.20 -25.83 1.98
N ALA A 498 21.31 -26.83 2.08
CA ALA A 498 20.11 -26.72 2.90
C ALA A 498 20.49 -26.36 4.36
N GLY A 499 19.76 -25.43 4.97
CA GLY A 499 20.07 -24.93 6.32
C GLY A 499 21.29 -24.00 6.43
N ALA A 500 22.08 -23.78 5.37
CA ALA A 500 23.20 -22.83 5.43
C ALA A 500 22.70 -21.39 5.72
N PRO A 501 23.43 -20.60 6.53
CA PRO A 501 23.06 -19.24 6.87
C PRO A 501 23.01 -18.34 5.62
N ARG A 502 22.23 -17.27 5.67
CA ARG A 502 22.17 -16.30 4.56
C ARG A 502 23.51 -15.55 4.46
N PRO A 503 24.00 -15.24 3.23
CA PRO A 503 25.24 -14.50 3.07
C PRO A 503 25.13 -13.09 3.66
N ALA A 504 26.15 -12.67 4.41
CA ALA A 504 26.22 -11.37 5.07
C ALA A 504 26.46 -10.22 4.05
N LEU A 505 25.40 -9.82 3.35
CA LEU A 505 25.38 -8.69 2.42
C LEU A 505 25.08 -7.36 3.14
N ARG A 506 24.90 -6.26 2.39
CA ARG A 506 24.51 -4.98 3.01
C ARG A 506 23.08 -5.12 3.56
N ARG A 507 22.76 -4.41 4.64
CA ARG A 507 21.40 -4.39 5.25
C ARG A 507 20.26 -4.04 4.27
N THR A 508 20.58 -3.36 3.18
CA THR A 508 19.64 -2.95 2.13
C THR A 508 19.58 -3.95 0.97
N ASP A 509 20.56 -4.84 0.81
CA ASP A 509 20.50 -5.92 -0.18
C ASP A 509 19.49 -6.97 0.33
N LEU A 510 18.71 -7.56 -0.59
CA LEU A 510 17.62 -8.47 -0.24
C LEU A 510 18.03 -9.91 -0.55
N VAL A 511 17.76 -10.86 0.35
CA VAL A 511 18.10 -12.28 0.12
C VAL A 511 16.95 -13.20 0.55
N TYR A 512 16.51 -14.07 -0.36
CA TYR A 512 15.45 -15.06 -0.11
C TYR A 512 15.75 -16.40 -0.78
N ARG A 513 15.07 -17.46 -0.33
CA ARG A 513 15.04 -18.77 -1.00
C ARG A 513 13.70 -18.90 -1.74
N PRO A 514 13.67 -19.17 -3.07
CA PRO A 514 12.42 -19.37 -3.80
C PRO A 514 11.61 -20.58 -3.34
N ASP A 515 12.30 -21.61 -2.87
CA ASP A 515 11.80 -22.80 -2.18
C ASP A 515 12.52 -22.89 -0.82
N PRO A 516 11.81 -22.87 0.32
CA PRO A 516 12.41 -23.03 1.65
C PRO A 516 13.23 -24.31 1.85
N HIS A 517 12.88 -25.38 1.13
CA HIS A 517 13.55 -26.68 1.17
C HIS A 517 14.64 -26.83 0.10
N GLY A 518 14.65 -25.93 -0.89
CA GLY A 518 15.59 -25.91 -1.99
C GLY A 518 16.95 -25.30 -1.63
N GLY A 519 17.99 -25.74 -2.33
CA GLY A 519 19.33 -25.15 -2.25
C GLY A 519 19.48 -23.81 -3.00
N GLU A 520 18.50 -23.41 -3.81
CA GLU A 520 18.56 -22.16 -4.59
C GLU A 520 18.34 -20.93 -3.70
N VAL A 521 19.22 -19.94 -3.85
CA VAL A 521 19.17 -18.65 -3.17
C VAL A 521 19.17 -17.54 -4.22
N VAL A 522 18.28 -16.57 -4.02
CA VAL A 522 18.23 -15.34 -4.82
C VAL A 522 18.66 -14.16 -3.95
N ALA A 523 19.63 -13.39 -4.43
CA ALA A 523 20.02 -12.11 -3.85
C ALA A 523 19.78 -10.97 -4.85
N VAL A 524 19.24 -9.87 -4.36
CA VAL A 524 19.01 -8.64 -5.13
C VAL A 524 19.81 -7.52 -4.49
N LEU A 525 20.90 -7.11 -5.15
CA LEU A 525 21.91 -6.22 -4.61
C LEU A 525 21.70 -4.78 -5.12
N TYR A 526 21.58 -3.82 -4.19
CA TYR A 526 21.30 -2.42 -4.51
C TYR A 526 22.58 -1.61 -4.75
N GLY A 527 22.57 -0.82 -5.82
CA GLY A 527 23.70 0.04 -6.19
C GLY A 527 24.96 -0.77 -6.47
N ALA A 528 24.78 -1.86 -7.21
CA ALA A 528 25.83 -2.79 -7.60
C ALA A 528 25.54 -3.32 -9.02
N GLY A 529 26.42 -3.00 -9.96
CA GLY A 529 26.53 -3.75 -11.22
C GLY A 529 27.22 -5.10 -11.00
N GLU A 530 27.17 -5.98 -12.00
CA GLU A 530 27.49 -7.40 -11.87
C GLU A 530 28.88 -7.69 -11.27
N ALA A 531 29.93 -6.98 -11.70
CA ALA A 531 31.27 -7.15 -11.13
C ALA A 531 31.34 -6.77 -9.63
N ALA A 532 30.59 -5.75 -9.21
CA ALA A 532 30.51 -5.33 -7.81
C ALA A 532 29.66 -6.31 -6.98
N ALA A 533 28.61 -6.89 -7.57
CA ALA A 533 27.78 -7.92 -6.97
C ALA A 533 28.55 -9.23 -6.77
N ARG A 534 29.27 -9.71 -7.81
CA ARG A 534 30.17 -10.87 -7.72
C ARG A 534 31.18 -10.72 -6.59
N ALA A 535 31.83 -9.57 -6.51
CA ALA A 535 32.78 -9.27 -5.44
C ALA A 535 32.12 -9.13 -4.05
N ALA A 536 30.83 -8.80 -3.96
CA ALA A 536 30.09 -8.79 -2.69
C ALA A 536 29.74 -10.21 -2.23
N LEU A 537 29.23 -11.05 -3.13
CA LEU A 537 28.91 -12.45 -2.85
C LEU A 537 30.15 -13.26 -2.45
N ALA A 538 31.26 -13.09 -3.16
CA ALA A 538 32.53 -13.74 -2.82
C ALA A 538 33.04 -13.34 -1.42
N ARG A 539 32.94 -12.04 -1.06
CA ARG A 539 33.27 -11.58 0.31
C ARG A 539 32.31 -12.10 1.38
N ALA A 540 31.08 -12.46 1.01
CA ALA A 540 30.07 -13.03 1.89
C ALA A 540 30.13 -14.57 1.96
N GLY A 541 31.20 -15.19 1.45
CA GLY A 541 31.43 -16.63 1.53
C GLY A 541 30.68 -17.48 0.49
N VAL A 542 30.09 -16.86 -0.55
CA VAL A 542 29.43 -17.61 -1.63
C VAL A 542 30.50 -18.20 -2.57
N SER A 543 30.82 -19.49 -2.36
CA SER A 543 31.82 -20.22 -3.15
C SER A 543 31.30 -20.70 -4.51
N ALA A 544 30.00 -20.95 -4.64
CA ALA A 544 29.37 -21.33 -5.91
C ALA A 544 29.35 -20.14 -6.87
N GLU A 545 29.61 -20.36 -8.16
CA GLU A 545 29.56 -19.27 -9.15
C GLU A 545 28.11 -18.74 -9.30
N PRO A 546 27.86 -17.46 -9.00
CA PRO A 546 26.50 -16.91 -9.11
C PRO A 546 26.17 -16.56 -10.55
N ARG A 547 24.95 -16.95 -10.98
CA ARG A 547 24.35 -16.46 -12.23
C ARG A 547 23.88 -15.03 -11.98
N LEU A 548 24.52 -14.07 -12.65
CA LEU A 548 24.22 -12.64 -12.52
C LEU A 548 23.48 -12.15 -13.76
N ARG A 549 22.61 -11.15 -13.56
CA ARG A 549 21.97 -10.36 -14.62
C ARG A 549 21.50 -9.02 -14.07
N PRO A 550 21.17 -8.03 -14.93
CA PRO A 550 20.43 -6.86 -14.51
C PRO A 550 19.11 -7.26 -13.82
N GLY A 551 18.87 -6.68 -12.65
CA GLY A 551 17.64 -6.83 -11.89
C GLY A 551 16.55 -5.90 -12.42
N THR A 552 15.33 -6.40 -12.44
CA THR A 552 14.12 -5.69 -12.86
C THR A 552 13.34 -5.16 -11.67
N GLY A 553 12.29 -4.39 -11.93
CA GLY A 553 11.32 -3.99 -10.90
C GLY A 553 10.59 -5.18 -10.27
N GLU A 554 10.29 -6.20 -11.07
CA GLU A 554 9.64 -7.43 -10.63
C GLU A 554 10.53 -8.26 -9.69
N ASP A 555 11.82 -8.39 -10.02
CA ASP A 555 12.81 -9.05 -9.15
C ASP A 555 12.88 -8.39 -7.78
N LEU A 556 12.80 -7.06 -7.76
CA LEU A 556 12.82 -6.27 -6.54
C LEU A 556 11.56 -6.50 -5.70
N LEU A 557 10.38 -6.52 -6.34
CA LEU A 557 9.12 -6.83 -5.68
C LEU A 557 9.11 -8.23 -5.08
N LEU A 558 9.47 -9.25 -5.88
CA LEU A 558 9.56 -10.65 -5.45
C LEU A 558 10.55 -10.83 -4.31
N ALA A 559 11.67 -10.11 -4.31
CA ALA A 559 12.62 -10.14 -3.20
C ALA A 559 12.05 -9.47 -1.94
N THR A 560 11.46 -8.27 -2.06
CA THR A 560 10.84 -7.59 -0.90
C THR A 560 9.70 -8.40 -0.28
N SER A 561 8.93 -9.12 -1.11
CA SER A 561 7.75 -9.86 -0.65
C SER A 561 8.06 -11.25 -0.09
N ARG A 562 9.25 -11.80 -0.37
CA ARG A 562 9.66 -13.15 0.07
C ARG A 562 10.72 -13.15 1.16
N GLU A 563 11.58 -12.14 1.23
CA GLU A 563 12.69 -12.12 2.18
C GLU A 563 12.25 -12.25 3.65
N LEU A 564 11.15 -11.59 3.99
CA LEU A 564 10.64 -11.41 5.36
C LEU A 564 9.44 -12.30 5.70
N VAL A 565 8.94 -13.07 4.72
CA VAL A 565 7.77 -13.97 4.83
C VAL A 565 8.21 -15.44 4.93
N SER A 566 9.48 -15.70 5.27
CA SER A 566 10.03 -17.06 5.34
C SER A 566 9.65 -17.78 6.64
N GLY A 567 8.67 -18.68 6.55
CA GLY A 567 8.26 -19.68 7.55
C GLY A 567 7.55 -20.85 6.86
N ALA A 568 7.01 -21.80 7.63
CA ALA A 568 6.26 -22.95 7.10
C ALA A 568 4.96 -22.54 6.36
N ASP A 569 4.49 -21.32 6.59
CA ASP A 569 3.29 -20.73 5.99
C ASP A 569 3.55 -19.97 4.67
N ALA A 570 4.78 -19.98 4.15
CA ALA A 570 5.08 -19.36 2.85
C ALA A 570 4.36 -20.13 1.73
N PRO A 571 3.40 -19.52 0.99
CA PRO A 571 2.67 -20.25 -0.04
C PRO A 571 3.63 -20.71 -1.14
N PRO A 572 3.50 -21.96 -1.64
CA PRO A 572 4.37 -22.46 -2.69
C PRO A 572 4.30 -21.54 -3.91
N ALA A 573 5.45 -21.29 -4.55
CA ALA A 573 5.49 -20.46 -5.73
C ALA A 573 4.55 -21.03 -6.80
N PRO A 574 3.61 -20.24 -7.37
CA PRO A 574 2.96 -20.61 -8.61
C PRO A 574 4.06 -20.97 -9.63
N GLY A 575 3.87 -22.06 -10.38
CA GLY A 575 4.80 -22.45 -11.43
C GLY A 575 4.87 -21.36 -12.50
N PHE A 576 5.79 -20.41 -12.35
CA PHE A 576 5.94 -19.25 -13.22
C PHE A 576 6.59 -19.66 -14.55
N SER A 577 5.87 -20.42 -15.36
CA SER A 577 6.22 -20.61 -16.76
C SER A 577 6.23 -19.25 -17.44
N ARG A 578 7.40 -18.85 -17.94
CA ARG A 578 7.50 -17.73 -18.87
C ARG A 578 6.74 -18.14 -20.13
N VAL A 579 5.52 -17.63 -20.30
CA VAL A 579 4.92 -17.55 -21.64
C VAL A 579 5.86 -16.69 -22.45
N ALA A 580 6.59 -17.32 -23.36
CA ALA A 580 7.53 -16.63 -24.22
C ALA A 580 6.75 -15.64 -25.09
N ALA A 581 6.93 -14.36 -24.84
CA ALA A 581 6.45 -13.30 -25.72
C ALA A 581 7.29 -13.37 -27.01
N GLY A 582 6.85 -14.22 -27.94
CA GLY A 582 7.41 -14.30 -29.28
C GLY A 582 7.19 -12.98 -29.99
N VAL A 583 8.22 -12.14 -30.05
CA VAL A 583 8.26 -10.98 -30.94
C VAL A 583 8.47 -11.53 -32.35
N PRO A 584 7.50 -11.40 -33.28
CA PRO A 584 7.78 -11.73 -34.67
C PRO A 584 8.81 -10.73 -35.21
N ALA A 585 9.94 -11.24 -35.68
CA ALA A 585 10.91 -10.43 -36.40
C ALA A 585 10.22 -9.85 -37.65
N ARG A 586 10.32 -8.54 -37.84
CA ARG A 586 9.91 -7.91 -39.10
C ARG A 586 10.94 -8.27 -40.18
N GLY A 587 10.52 -9.05 -41.16
CA GLY A 587 11.04 -8.93 -42.53
C GLY A 587 10.35 -7.75 -43.23
#